data_AF-A0A2I1DDB8-F1
#
_entry.id   AF-A0A2I1DDB8-F1
#
_cell.length_a   1.000
_cell.length_b   1.000
_cell.length_c   1.000
_cell.angle_alpha   90.00
_cell.angle_beta   90.00
_cell.angle_gamma   90.00
#
_symmetry.space_group_name_H-M   'P 1'
#
loop_
_entity.id
_entity.type
_entity.pdbx_description
1 polymer ?
#
loop_
_entity_poly.entity_id
_entity_poly.type
_entity_poly.pdbx_seq_one_letter_code
_entity_poly.pdbx_strand_id
1 'polypeptide(L)'
;MQLTNTLFAVMAAALLVTAAPASESVERDLQARGCPDGFDTCGECNGTSCKIAGINFDCDFGKCTEQSGGGDGEICGYRNDDNQNGLWCPGGH
;
A
#
# COMPACT_ATOMS: atom_id res chain seq x y z
N MET A 1 -50.94 -9.28 36.02
CA MET A 1 -49.51 -9.49 36.28
C MET A 1 -49.21 -10.94 35.94
N GLN A 2 -48.34 -11.23 34.97
CA GLN A 2 -47.80 -12.58 34.83
C GLN A 2 -46.35 -12.48 34.36
N LEU A 3 -45.49 -13.07 35.19
CA LEU A 3 -44.05 -12.88 35.21
C LEU A 3 -43.37 -13.44 33.96
N THR A 4 -42.46 -12.63 33.45
CA THR A 4 -41.32 -12.97 32.58
C THR A 4 -40.55 -14.18 33.10
N ASN A 5 -40.46 -15.25 32.29
CA ASN A 5 -39.43 -16.27 32.41
C ASN A 5 -38.49 -16.18 31.21
N THR A 6 -37.47 -15.34 31.34
CA THR A 6 -36.32 -15.27 30.44
C THR A 6 -35.43 -16.50 30.63
N LEU A 7 -35.39 -17.40 29.65
CA LEU A 7 -34.36 -18.46 29.56
C LEU A 7 -33.42 -18.11 28.41
N PHE A 8 -32.32 -17.43 28.73
CA PHE A 8 -31.20 -17.24 27.81
C PHE A 8 -30.32 -18.50 27.84
N ALA A 9 -30.45 -19.35 26.84
CA ALA A 9 -29.52 -20.46 26.60
C ALA A 9 -28.43 -19.99 25.64
N VAL A 10 -27.25 -19.66 26.15
CA VAL A 10 -26.06 -19.34 25.34
C VAL A 10 -25.32 -20.65 25.07
N MET A 11 -25.54 -21.24 23.89
CA MET A 11 -24.69 -22.31 23.36
C MET A 11 -23.49 -21.67 22.65
N ALA A 12 -22.35 -21.57 23.33
CA ALA A 12 -21.08 -21.24 22.70
C ALA A 12 -20.53 -22.52 22.03
N ALA A 13 -20.82 -22.69 20.73
CA ALA A 13 -20.15 -23.69 19.92
C ALA A 13 -18.80 -23.13 19.43
N ALA A 14 -17.71 -23.48 20.10
CA ALA A 14 -16.37 -23.17 19.61
C ALA A 14 -16.02 -24.13 18.46
N LEU A 15 -16.21 -23.68 17.23
CA LEU A 15 -15.64 -24.36 16.06
C LEU A 15 -14.15 -23.98 15.98
N LEU A 16 -13.27 -24.90 16.38
CA LEU A 16 -11.85 -24.81 16.05
C LEU A 16 -11.68 -25.22 14.60
N VAL A 17 -11.66 -24.26 13.68
CA VAL A 17 -11.11 -24.47 12.34
C VAL A 17 -9.59 -24.36 12.46
N THR A 18 -8.91 -25.51 12.46
CA THR A 18 -7.46 -25.54 12.24
C THR A 18 -7.21 -25.32 10.75
N ALA A 19 -6.88 -24.11 10.35
CA ALA A 19 -6.23 -23.89 9.07
C ALA A 19 -4.85 -24.57 9.13
N ALA A 20 -4.71 -25.73 8.49
CA ALA A 20 -3.39 -26.27 8.21
C ALA A 20 -2.67 -25.27 7.29
N PRO A 21 -1.45 -24.83 7.59
CA PRO A 21 -0.65 -24.19 6.57
C PRO A 21 -0.39 -25.27 5.52
N ALA A 22 -0.93 -25.11 4.32
CA ALA A 22 -0.35 -25.80 3.19
C ALA A 22 1.06 -25.23 3.04
N SER A 23 2.05 -25.97 3.52
CA SER A 23 3.46 -25.75 3.25
C SER A 23 3.71 -26.08 1.78
N GLU A 24 3.13 -25.29 0.88
CA GLU A 24 3.67 -25.18 -0.45
C GLU A 24 4.87 -24.26 -0.33
N SER A 25 6.05 -24.86 -0.23
CA SER A 25 7.28 -24.21 -0.66
C SER A 25 7.16 -23.95 -2.16
N VAL A 26 6.31 -22.99 -2.52
CA VAL A 26 6.49 -22.20 -3.72
C VAL A 26 7.84 -21.58 -3.48
N GLU A 27 8.86 -22.04 -4.22
CA GLU A 27 10.00 -21.20 -4.52
C GLU A 27 9.43 -19.96 -5.21
N ARG A 28 8.96 -19.01 -4.38
CA ARG A 28 8.84 -17.63 -4.78
C ARG A 28 10.27 -17.26 -5.04
N ASP A 29 10.65 -17.35 -6.31
CA ASP A 29 11.64 -16.49 -6.91
C ASP A 29 11.49 -15.15 -6.18
N LEU A 30 12.43 -14.88 -5.28
CA LEU A 30 12.49 -13.63 -4.55
C LEU A 30 12.94 -12.62 -5.60
N GLN A 31 12.07 -12.33 -6.58
CA GLN A 31 12.16 -11.10 -7.32
C GLN A 31 12.19 -10.04 -6.25
N ALA A 32 13.34 -9.37 -6.14
CA ALA A 32 13.43 -8.15 -5.39
C ALA A 32 12.19 -7.35 -5.82
N ARG A 33 11.25 -7.16 -4.90
CA ARG A 33 10.04 -6.37 -5.12
C ARG A 33 10.50 -4.91 -5.09
N GLY A 34 11.45 -4.60 -5.97
CA GLY A 34 12.08 -3.31 -6.12
C GLY A 34 11.06 -2.39 -6.73
N CYS A 35 11.24 -1.12 -6.45
CA CYS A 35 10.45 -0.11 -7.09
C CYS A 35 10.75 -0.08 -8.59
N PRO A 36 9.75 0.15 -9.44
CA PRO A 36 9.96 0.37 -10.85
C PRO A 36 10.82 1.63 -11.08
N ASP A 37 11.30 1.80 -12.30
CA ASP A 37 11.97 3.02 -12.76
C ASP A 37 13.24 3.42 -11.99
N GLY A 38 13.85 2.47 -11.27
CA GLY A 38 15.08 2.68 -10.52
C GLY A 38 14.91 3.55 -9.27
N PHE A 39 13.69 3.63 -8.72
CA PHE A 39 13.50 4.27 -7.42
C PHE A 39 14.07 3.40 -6.29
N ASP A 40 14.67 4.04 -5.29
CA ASP A 40 15.10 3.38 -4.06
C ASP A 40 13.91 3.12 -3.13
N THR A 41 12.91 3.99 -3.21
CA THR A 41 11.65 3.89 -2.47
C THR A 41 10.55 4.52 -3.31
N CYS A 42 9.44 3.82 -3.47
CA CYS A 42 8.33 4.24 -4.32
C CYS A 42 7.03 4.21 -3.56
N GLY A 43 6.09 4.97 -4.10
CA GLY A 43 4.72 5.04 -3.70
C GLY A 43 3.87 5.39 -4.90
N GLU A 44 2.72 5.98 -4.61
CA GLU A 44 1.76 6.40 -5.62
C GLU A 44 1.36 7.84 -5.36
N CYS A 45 1.16 8.60 -6.41
CA CYS A 45 0.58 9.92 -6.33
C CYS A 45 -0.79 9.90 -5.63
N ASN A 46 -1.00 10.87 -4.73
CA ASN A 46 -2.24 11.08 -4.00
C ASN A 46 -2.50 12.59 -3.82
N GLY A 47 -3.44 13.13 -4.57
CA GLY A 47 -3.64 14.56 -4.77
C GLY A 47 -2.46 15.19 -5.49
N THR A 48 -1.79 16.12 -4.81
CA THR A 48 -0.63 16.85 -5.35
C THR A 48 0.71 16.25 -4.92
N SER A 49 0.69 15.22 -4.06
CA SER A 49 1.85 14.70 -3.34
C SER A 49 2.09 13.23 -3.67
N CYS A 50 3.30 12.75 -3.43
CA CYS A 50 3.66 11.34 -3.55
C CYS A 50 3.45 10.62 -2.22
N LYS A 51 2.62 9.58 -2.20
CA LYS A 51 2.31 8.82 -0.98
C LYS A 51 3.19 7.58 -0.88
N ILE A 52 4.18 7.62 0.00
CA ILE A 52 5.09 6.50 0.28
C ILE A 52 4.79 5.95 1.67
N ALA A 53 4.56 4.64 1.75
CA ALA A 53 4.27 3.95 3.03
C ALA A 53 3.15 4.61 3.86
N GLY A 54 2.17 5.23 3.21
CA GLY A 54 1.03 5.91 3.84
C GLY A 54 1.28 7.37 4.26
N ILE A 55 2.44 7.94 3.94
CA ILE A 55 2.80 9.34 4.23
C ILE A 55 2.88 10.11 2.91
N ASN A 56 2.29 11.30 2.86
CA ASN A 56 2.35 12.18 1.69
C ASN A 56 3.59 13.08 1.77
N PHE A 57 4.37 13.08 0.69
CA PHE A 57 5.58 13.88 0.53
C PHE A 57 5.44 14.80 -0.70
N ASP A 58 5.97 16.02 -0.60
CA ASP A 58 6.01 16.95 -1.72
C ASP A 58 7.06 16.53 -2.75
N CYS A 59 6.74 16.72 -4.03
CA CYS A 59 7.63 16.39 -5.14
C CYS A 59 8.76 17.41 -5.25
N ASP A 60 10.01 16.95 -5.26
CA ASP A 60 11.18 17.79 -5.60
C ASP A 60 11.26 18.00 -7.12
N PHE A 61 10.89 16.97 -7.89
CA PHE A 61 10.89 16.98 -9.34
C PHE A 61 9.55 16.51 -9.88
N GLY A 62 9.05 17.22 -10.89
CA GLY A 62 7.76 16.95 -11.49
C GLY A 62 6.57 17.18 -10.56
N LYS A 63 5.40 16.64 -10.91
CA LYS A 63 4.12 16.85 -10.23
C LYS A 63 3.21 15.61 -10.30
N CYS A 64 2.38 15.42 -9.28
CA CYS A 64 1.35 14.40 -9.26
C CYS A 64 0.00 14.84 -9.87
N THR A 65 -0.11 16.09 -10.33
CA THR A 65 -1.37 16.60 -10.89
C THR A 65 -1.61 16.11 -12.31
N GLU A 66 -2.84 15.70 -12.63
CA GLU A 66 -3.27 15.27 -13.97
C GLU A 66 -2.93 16.29 -15.06
N GLN A 67 -3.08 17.59 -14.78
CA GLN A 67 -2.81 18.66 -15.75
C GLN A 67 -1.33 18.74 -16.15
N SER A 68 -0.43 18.14 -15.37
CA SER A 68 1.00 18.10 -15.65
C SER A 68 1.44 16.75 -16.25
N GLY A 69 0.51 15.84 -16.54
CA GLY A 69 0.82 14.49 -17.00
C GLY A 69 1.10 13.48 -15.88
N GLY A 70 0.88 13.87 -14.61
CA GLY A 70 0.81 12.93 -13.50
C GLY A 70 -0.63 12.44 -13.28
N GLY A 71 -0.96 12.06 -12.05
CA GLY A 71 -2.31 11.70 -11.64
C GLY A 71 -2.29 10.77 -10.43
N ASP A 72 -3.43 10.62 -9.74
CA ASP A 72 -3.54 9.70 -8.62
C ASP A 72 -3.28 8.25 -9.06
N GLY A 73 -2.52 7.50 -8.26
CA GLY A 73 -2.15 6.12 -8.55
C GLY A 73 -0.93 5.97 -9.46
N GLU A 74 -0.45 7.05 -10.07
CA GLU A 74 0.80 7.02 -10.84
C GLU A 74 2.01 6.82 -9.92
N ILE A 75 3.00 6.06 -10.39
CA ILE A 75 4.22 5.77 -9.62
C ILE A 75 5.01 7.06 -9.39
N CYS A 76 5.46 7.23 -8.16
CA CYS A 76 6.39 8.27 -7.73
C CYS A 76 7.39 7.68 -6.73
N GLY A 77 8.55 8.31 -6.53
CA GLY A 77 9.55 7.75 -5.63
C GLY A 77 10.83 8.54 -5.48
N TYR A 78 11.62 8.18 -4.47
CA TYR A 78 12.96 8.69 -4.27
C TYR A 78 13.91 8.03 -5.25
N ARG A 79 14.65 8.87 -5.99
CA ARG A 79 15.77 8.43 -6.81
C ARG A 79 17.05 9.05 -6.25
N ASN A 80 18.06 8.22 -5.99
CA ASN A 80 19.40 8.65 -5.66
C ASN A 80 20.35 8.22 -6.80
N ASP A 81 20.44 9.03 -7.84
CA ASP A 81 21.44 8.87 -8.90
C ASP A 81 22.43 10.04 -8.93
N ASP A 82 23.54 9.89 -9.65
CA ASP A 82 24.63 10.88 -9.69
C ASP A 82 24.18 12.28 -10.15
N ASN A 83 23.06 12.38 -10.85
CA ASN A 83 22.55 13.65 -11.39
C ASN A 83 21.28 14.15 -10.68
N GLN A 84 20.53 13.28 -10.01
CA GLN A 84 19.28 13.64 -9.34
C GLN A 84 19.15 12.90 -8.02
N ASN A 85 19.07 13.67 -6.94
CA ASN A 85 18.74 13.16 -5.62
C ASN A 85 17.51 13.88 -5.09
N GLY A 86 16.40 13.17 -5.00
CA GLY A 86 15.15 13.71 -4.45
C GLY A 86 13.92 12.88 -4.83
N LEU A 87 12.76 13.39 -4.43
CA LEU A 87 11.48 12.78 -4.69
C LEU A 87 10.97 13.16 -6.08
N TRP A 88 10.81 12.15 -6.93
CA TRP A 88 10.40 12.28 -8.31
C TRP A 88 8.93 11.92 -8.51
N CYS A 89 8.23 12.76 -9.26
CA CYS A 89 6.82 12.62 -9.60
C CYS A 89 6.59 12.66 -11.13
N PRO A 90 5.57 11.97 -11.64
CA PRO A 90 5.41 11.58 -13.04
C PRO A 90 5.05 12.71 -14.03
N GLY A 91 4.69 13.91 -13.59
CA GLY A 91 4.31 15.01 -14.49
C GLY A 91 5.36 16.13 -14.63
N GLY A 92 5.56 16.66 -15.83
CA GLY A 92 6.12 18.01 -16.04
C GLY A 92 7.64 18.18 -15.84
N HIS A 93 8.42 17.15 -16.11
CA HIS A 93 9.88 17.14 -16.04
C HIS A 93 10.54 17.12 -17.43
#